data_AF-A0A950TRP0-F1
#
_entry.id   AF-A0A950TRP0-F1
#
_cell.length_a   1.000
_cell.length_b   1.000
_cell.length_c   1.000
_cell.angle_alpha   90.00
_cell.angle_beta   90.00
_cell.angle_gamma   90.00
#
_symmetry.space_group_name_H-M   'P 1'
#
loop_
_entity.id
_entity.type
_entity.pdbx_description
1 polymer ?
#
loop_
_entity_poly.entity_id
_entity_poly.type
_entity_poly.pdbx_seq_one_letter_code
_entity_poly.pdbx_strand_id
1 'polypeptide(L)'
;MTPNTKRVFYVNHVAAPVFLEILSRRPDIQVDKLVNDSPDDEVDPVLARAHAFQIGSSRQELARRFHGTAALLKRTPNLVLLSTNGAGADTVNLQDCTAAGVAVVNQAGGNKEAVAEHVLAMVLSLSKRIVLTDHSMRRGEQRPRREFMGDDVMERTIGIVGLGHVGSRVAELCRGLFRMRVLAYDPYLTAQEITARGGEKVE
;
A
#
# COMPACT_ATOMS: atom_id res chain seq x y z
N MET A 1 -32.84 -22.38 -13.22
CA MET A 1 -31.38 -22.48 -13.03
C MET A 1 -31.01 -21.53 -11.90
N THR A 2 -30.38 -22.03 -10.83
CA THR A 2 -29.85 -21.18 -9.77
C THR A 2 -28.82 -20.24 -10.40
N PRO A 3 -28.92 -18.91 -10.22
CA PRO A 3 -27.94 -18.00 -10.79
C PRO A 3 -26.54 -18.36 -10.28
N ASN A 4 -25.55 -18.34 -11.18
CA ASN A 4 -24.15 -18.57 -10.83
C ASN A 4 -23.63 -17.35 -10.04
N THR A 5 -23.90 -17.34 -8.74
CA THR A 5 -23.55 -16.26 -7.81
C THR A 5 -22.14 -16.48 -7.27
N LYS A 6 -21.25 -15.52 -7.55
CA LYS A 6 -19.87 -15.52 -7.08
C LYS A 6 -19.85 -14.92 -5.68
N ARG A 7 -19.00 -15.48 -4.83
CA ARG A 7 -18.88 -15.09 -3.41
C ARG A 7 -17.56 -14.39 -3.20
N VAL A 8 -17.63 -13.15 -2.74
CA VAL A 8 -16.47 -12.35 -2.37
C VAL A 8 -16.56 -12.09 -0.88
N PHE A 9 -15.46 -12.22 -0.15
CA PHE A 9 -15.44 -11.77 1.24
C PHE A 9 -14.31 -10.79 1.51
N TYR A 10 -14.43 -10.08 2.63
CA TYR A 10 -13.38 -9.25 3.21
C TYR A 10 -13.50 -9.30 4.74
N VAL A 11 -12.45 -8.85 5.44
CA VAL A 11 -12.39 -8.87 6.91
C VAL A 11 -12.30 -7.43 7.43
N ASN A 12 -13.11 -7.10 8.44
CA ASN A 12 -13.24 -5.81 9.12
C ASN A 12 -13.73 -4.64 8.24
N HIS A 13 -12.94 -4.21 7.27
CA HIS A 13 -13.20 -3.02 6.47
C HIS A 13 -12.58 -3.15 5.07
N VAL A 14 -13.05 -2.32 4.14
CA VAL A 14 -12.47 -2.13 2.81
C VAL A 14 -11.74 -0.80 2.76
N ALA A 15 -10.71 -0.69 1.92
CA ALA A 15 -9.91 0.53 1.84
C ALA A 15 -10.70 1.74 1.32
N ALA A 16 -11.68 1.51 0.43
CA ALA A 16 -12.52 2.57 -0.13
C ALA A 16 -13.96 2.08 -0.34
N PRO A 17 -14.99 2.92 -0.07
CA PRO A 17 -16.40 2.56 -0.28
C PRO A 17 -16.73 2.15 -1.71
N VAL A 18 -16.02 2.73 -2.69
CA VAL A 18 -16.20 2.46 -4.13
C VAL A 18 -16.09 0.97 -4.48
N PHE A 19 -15.33 0.19 -3.72
CA PHE A 19 -15.26 -1.26 -3.89
C PHE A 19 -16.65 -1.91 -3.70
N LEU A 20 -17.34 -1.57 -2.60
CA LEU A 20 -18.67 -2.10 -2.31
C LEU A 20 -19.70 -1.55 -3.29
N GLU A 21 -19.58 -0.29 -3.69
CA GLU A 21 -20.46 0.32 -4.69
C GLU A 21 -20.38 -0.40 -6.04
N ILE A 22 -19.17 -0.69 -6.53
CA ILE A 22 -18.96 -1.42 -7.78
C ILE A 22 -19.58 -2.82 -7.70
N LEU A 23 -19.32 -3.55 -6.60
CA LEU A 23 -19.86 -4.91 -6.44
C LEU A 23 -21.38 -4.93 -6.23
N SER A 24 -21.96 -3.91 -5.60
CA SER A 24 -23.41 -3.82 -5.42
C SER A 24 -24.19 -3.70 -6.74
N ARG A 25 -23.53 -3.18 -7.80
CA ARG A 25 -24.11 -3.08 -9.15
C ARG A 25 -24.10 -4.42 -9.90
N ARG A 26 -23.54 -5.48 -9.31
CA ARG A 26 -23.39 -6.81 -9.89
C ARG A 26 -24.30 -7.81 -9.18
N PRO A 27 -25.50 -8.10 -9.72
CA PRO A 27 -26.44 -9.04 -9.08
C PRO A 27 -25.92 -10.48 -9.05
N ASP A 28 -24.89 -10.78 -9.83
CA ASP A 28 -24.21 -12.07 -9.85
C ASP A 28 -23.09 -12.19 -8.80
N ILE A 29 -22.88 -11.18 -7.95
CA ILE A 29 -21.87 -11.18 -6.88
C ILE A 29 -22.56 -10.95 -5.54
N GLN A 30 -22.27 -11.80 -4.57
CA GLN A 30 -22.59 -11.57 -3.16
C GLN A 30 -21.31 -11.30 -2.38
N VAL A 31 -21.35 -10.24 -1.57
CA VAL A 31 -20.23 -9.84 -0.71
C VAL A 31 -20.58 -10.17 0.73
N ASP A 32 -19.70 -10.94 1.38
CA ASP A 32 -19.83 -11.33 2.78
C ASP A 32 -18.75 -10.60 3.62
N LYS A 33 -19.15 -9.95 4.71
CA LYS A 33 -18.24 -9.27 5.63
C LYS A 33 -17.94 -10.18 6.82
N LEU A 34 -16.67 -10.43 7.08
CA LEU A 34 -16.19 -11.08 8.30
C LEU A 34 -15.54 -10.07 9.24
N VAL A 35 -15.34 -10.49 10.49
CA VAL A 35 -14.58 -9.74 11.50
C VAL A 35 -13.48 -10.66 12.04
N ASN A 36 -12.34 -10.08 12.43
CA ASN A 36 -11.18 -10.83 12.92
C ASN A 36 -11.54 -11.87 14.00
N ASP A 37 -12.42 -11.48 14.91
CA ASP A 37 -12.75 -12.23 16.13
C ASP A 37 -14.05 -13.03 16.01
N SER A 38 -14.69 -13.06 14.83
CA SER A 38 -15.87 -13.90 14.59
C SER A 38 -15.55 -15.37 14.86
N PRO A 39 -16.42 -16.14 15.52
CA PRO A 39 -16.15 -17.55 15.81
C PRO A 39 -16.11 -18.38 14.51
N ASP A 40 -15.44 -19.54 14.56
CA ASP A 40 -15.18 -20.33 13.34
C ASP A 40 -16.46 -20.95 12.74
N ASP A 41 -17.49 -21.20 13.55
CA ASP A 41 -18.81 -21.65 13.09
C ASP A 41 -19.55 -20.62 12.22
N GLU A 42 -19.30 -19.33 12.43
CA GLU A 42 -19.78 -18.25 11.56
C GLU A 42 -18.88 -18.07 10.32
N VAL A 43 -17.57 -18.26 10.47
CA VAL A 43 -16.57 -17.96 9.43
C VAL A 43 -16.45 -19.08 8.40
N ASP A 44 -16.38 -20.33 8.83
CA ASP A 44 -16.15 -21.50 7.96
C ASP A 44 -17.19 -21.65 6.85
N PRO A 45 -18.51 -21.42 7.07
CA PRO A 45 -19.50 -21.46 5.99
C PRO A 45 -19.24 -20.41 4.89
N VAL A 46 -18.73 -19.23 5.25
CA VAL A 46 -18.37 -18.17 4.29
C VAL A 46 -17.12 -18.57 3.52
N LEU A 47 -16.06 -19.01 4.23
CA LEU A 47 -14.80 -19.44 3.62
C LEU A 47 -15.00 -20.60 2.65
N ALA A 48 -15.80 -21.61 3.03
CA ALA A 48 -16.05 -22.79 2.22
C ALA A 48 -16.69 -22.46 0.86
N ARG A 49 -17.41 -21.34 0.76
CA ARG A 49 -18.15 -20.92 -0.45
C ARG A 49 -17.48 -19.76 -1.19
N ALA A 50 -16.42 -19.19 -0.63
CA ALA A 50 -15.73 -18.03 -1.18
C ALA A 50 -15.04 -18.35 -2.51
N HIS A 51 -15.21 -17.47 -3.48
CA HIS A 51 -14.52 -17.53 -4.78
C HIS A 51 -13.41 -16.48 -4.85
N ALA A 52 -13.58 -15.33 -4.17
CA ALA A 52 -12.54 -14.32 -4.04
C ALA A 52 -12.46 -13.75 -2.63
N PHE A 53 -11.26 -13.29 -2.25
CA PHE A 53 -11.00 -12.61 -1.00
C PHE A 53 -10.30 -11.28 -1.26
N GLN A 54 -10.94 -10.19 -0.87
CA GLN A 54 -10.31 -8.88 -0.75
C GLN A 54 -9.53 -8.83 0.57
N ILE A 55 -8.24 -9.14 0.50
CA ILE A 55 -7.37 -9.30 1.66
C ILE A 55 -6.70 -7.98 2.05
N GLY A 56 -6.63 -7.72 3.36
CA GLY A 56 -5.87 -6.60 3.91
C GLY A 56 -4.36 -6.82 3.80
N SER A 57 -3.61 -5.81 3.36
CA SER A 57 -2.14 -5.87 3.25
C SER A 57 -1.41 -5.62 4.58
N SER A 58 -2.11 -5.10 5.60
CA SER A 58 -1.56 -4.82 6.94
C SER A 58 -1.52 -6.07 7.81
N ARG A 59 -0.32 -6.50 8.24
CA ARG A 59 -0.14 -7.64 9.17
C ARG A 59 -0.70 -7.38 10.57
N GLN A 60 -0.88 -6.12 10.95
CA GLN A 60 -1.35 -5.73 12.29
C GLN A 60 -2.87 -5.69 12.38
N GLU A 61 -3.56 -5.43 11.27
CA GLU A 61 -5.01 -5.28 11.23
C GLU A 61 -5.76 -6.55 10.83
N LEU A 62 -5.11 -7.45 10.09
CA LEU A 62 -5.70 -8.72 9.67
C LEU A 62 -5.24 -9.85 10.59
N ALA A 63 -6.18 -10.52 11.26
CA ALA A 63 -5.86 -11.67 12.11
C ALA A 63 -5.17 -12.78 11.31
N ARG A 64 -4.16 -13.42 11.92
CA ARG A 64 -3.32 -14.43 11.25
C ARG A 64 -4.10 -15.59 10.63
N ARG A 65 -5.24 -15.96 11.21
CA ARG A 65 -6.17 -16.98 10.67
C ARG A 65 -6.71 -16.65 9.27
N PHE A 66 -6.68 -15.38 8.87
CA PHE A 66 -7.07 -14.89 7.55
C PHE A 66 -5.89 -14.54 6.66
N HIS A 67 -4.64 -14.84 7.05
CA HIS A 67 -3.50 -14.66 6.15
C HIS A 67 -3.56 -15.71 5.03
N GLY A 68 -3.22 -15.30 3.80
CA GLY A 68 -3.24 -16.11 2.59
C GLY A 68 -2.16 -17.19 2.58
N THR A 69 -2.29 -18.14 3.50
CA THR A 69 -1.37 -19.26 3.76
C THR A 69 -2.09 -20.57 3.52
N ALA A 70 -1.34 -21.68 3.50
CA ALA A 70 -1.90 -23.02 3.37
C ALA A 70 -3.05 -23.31 4.37
N ALA A 71 -3.01 -22.72 5.58
CA ALA A 71 -4.06 -22.89 6.59
C ALA A 71 -5.40 -22.26 6.16
N LEU A 72 -5.38 -21.05 5.60
CA LEU A 72 -6.58 -20.41 5.06
C LEU A 72 -7.06 -21.15 3.82
N LEU A 73 -6.14 -21.49 2.91
CA LEU A 73 -6.47 -22.13 1.63
C LEU A 73 -7.18 -23.47 1.81
N LYS A 74 -6.82 -24.24 2.85
CA LYS A 74 -7.55 -25.48 3.23
C LYS A 74 -9.01 -25.24 3.61
N ARG A 75 -9.35 -24.07 4.14
CA ARG A 75 -10.72 -23.70 4.53
C ARG A 75 -11.51 -23.07 3.36
N THR A 76 -10.83 -22.74 2.26
CA THR A 76 -11.41 -22.05 1.10
C THR A 76 -11.22 -22.86 -0.19
N PRO A 77 -11.87 -24.03 -0.35
CA PRO A 77 -11.64 -24.93 -1.48
C PRO A 77 -12.07 -24.37 -2.85
N ASN A 78 -12.91 -23.33 -2.86
CA ASN A 78 -13.42 -22.70 -4.08
C ASN A 78 -12.72 -21.37 -4.43
N LEU A 79 -11.71 -20.98 -3.64
CA LEU A 79 -11.03 -19.71 -3.83
C LEU A 79 -10.22 -19.73 -5.13
N VAL A 80 -10.40 -18.72 -5.96
CA VAL A 80 -9.64 -18.55 -7.21
C VAL A 80 -8.85 -17.24 -7.25
N LEU A 81 -9.18 -16.29 -6.36
CA LEU A 81 -8.57 -14.96 -6.35
C LEU A 81 -8.35 -14.41 -4.94
N LEU A 82 -7.13 -13.97 -4.67
CA LEU A 82 -6.75 -13.09 -3.55
C LEU A 82 -6.36 -11.73 -4.11
N SER A 83 -7.13 -10.70 -3.77
CA SER A 83 -6.80 -9.32 -4.16
C SER A 83 -6.38 -8.54 -2.93
N THR A 84 -5.11 -8.13 -2.87
CA THR A 84 -4.64 -7.29 -1.77
C THR A 84 -5.19 -5.87 -1.95
N ASN A 85 -5.51 -5.21 -0.85
CA ASN A 85 -6.00 -3.82 -0.86
C ASN A 85 -4.89 -2.76 -1.03
N GLY A 86 -3.63 -3.17 -1.17
CA GLY A 86 -2.48 -2.29 -1.26
C GLY A 86 -1.40 -2.83 -2.20
N ALA A 87 -0.26 -2.15 -2.28
CA ALA A 87 0.86 -2.63 -3.09
C ALA A 87 1.55 -3.86 -2.48
N GLY A 88 1.60 -3.94 -1.14
CA GLY A 88 2.21 -5.04 -0.41
C GLY A 88 1.41 -6.34 -0.49
N ALA A 89 2.13 -7.45 -0.40
CA ALA A 89 1.58 -8.81 -0.34
C ALA A 89 2.02 -9.53 0.96
N ASP A 90 2.35 -8.77 1.99
CA ASP A 90 2.93 -9.25 3.24
C ASP A 90 2.08 -10.23 4.04
N THR A 91 0.76 -10.24 3.81
CA THR A 91 -0.22 -11.14 4.41
C THR A 91 -0.50 -12.38 3.57
N VAL A 92 0.22 -12.55 2.45
CA VAL A 92 0.03 -13.64 1.49
C VAL A 92 1.32 -14.43 1.33
N ASN A 93 1.23 -15.75 1.48
CA ASN A 93 2.27 -16.67 1.03
C ASN A 93 2.01 -16.99 -0.45
N LEU A 94 2.81 -16.39 -1.33
CA LEU A 94 2.67 -16.57 -2.79
C LEU A 94 2.90 -18.02 -3.22
N GLN A 95 3.78 -18.76 -2.54
CA GLN A 95 4.04 -20.17 -2.86
C GLN A 95 2.82 -21.04 -2.54
N ASP A 96 2.24 -20.86 -1.35
CA ASP A 96 1.03 -21.60 -0.94
C ASP A 96 -0.14 -21.31 -1.90
N CYS A 97 -0.34 -20.03 -2.26
CA CYS A 97 -1.41 -19.63 -3.18
C CYS A 97 -1.20 -20.21 -4.58
N THR A 98 0.04 -20.16 -5.09
CA THR A 98 0.39 -20.74 -6.40
C THR A 98 0.15 -22.26 -6.41
N ALA A 99 0.56 -22.97 -5.36
CA ALA A 99 0.35 -24.41 -5.24
C ALA A 99 -1.14 -24.78 -5.16
N ALA A 100 -1.97 -23.90 -4.58
CA ALA A 100 -3.43 -24.07 -4.52
C ALA A 100 -4.17 -23.60 -5.79
N GLY A 101 -3.46 -23.08 -6.81
CA GLY A 101 -4.08 -22.55 -8.03
C GLY A 101 -4.83 -21.23 -7.84
N VAL A 102 -4.53 -20.49 -6.77
CA VAL A 102 -5.17 -19.21 -6.43
C VAL A 102 -4.36 -18.06 -7.01
N ALA A 103 -4.99 -17.24 -7.86
CA ALA A 103 -4.36 -16.03 -8.37
C ALA A 103 -4.22 -14.98 -7.27
N VAL A 104 -3.05 -14.33 -7.18
CA VAL A 104 -2.80 -13.22 -6.27
C VAL A 104 -2.59 -11.95 -7.08
N VAL A 105 -3.37 -10.91 -6.80
CA VAL A 105 -3.24 -9.59 -7.44
C VAL A 105 -3.09 -8.51 -6.36
N ASN A 106 -2.39 -7.42 -6.70
CA ASN A 106 -2.18 -6.29 -5.81
C ASN A 106 -2.51 -4.96 -6.50
N GLN A 107 -2.46 -3.86 -5.74
CA GLN A 107 -2.71 -2.50 -6.24
C GLN A 107 -1.41 -1.72 -6.41
N ALA A 108 -0.35 -2.37 -6.93
CA ALA A 108 0.95 -1.74 -7.10
C ALA A 108 0.85 -0.48 -7.98
N GLY A 109 1.39 0.63 -7.48
CA GLY A 109 1.39 1.91 -8.16
C GLY A 109 0.08 2.72 -8.05
N GLY A 110 -1.01 2.13 -7.55
CA GLY A 110 -2.30 2.82 -7.43
C GLY A 110 -2.29 4.03 -6.49
N ASN A 111 -1.40 4.04 -5.49
CA ASN A 111 -1.24 5.12 -4.52
C ASN A 111 0.05 5.95 -4.73
N LYS A 112 0.72 5.81 -5.88
CA LYS A 112 2.06 6.42 -6.08
C LYS A 112 2.07 7.94 -5.90
N GLU A 113 1.01 8.63 -6.33
CA GLU A 113 0.89 10.08 -6.21
C GLU A 113 0.75 10.49 -4.75
N ALA A 114 -0.23 9.93 -4.03
CA ALA A 114 -0.46 10.26 -2.63
C ALA A 114 0.78 10.01 -1.75
N VAL A 115 1.50 8.90 -1.99
CA VAL A 115 2.74 8.60 -1.26
C VAL A 115 3.85 9.58 -1.64
N ALA A 116 4.01 9.92 -2.93
CA ALA A 116 5.03 10.86 -3.36
C ALA A 116 4.78 12.28 -2.81
N GLU A 117 3.52 12.74 -2.82
CA GLU A 117 3.11 14.00 -2.18
C GLU A 117 3.45 14.00 -0.68
N HIS A 118 3.18 12.90 0.02
CA HIS A 118 3.51 12.76 1.42
C HIS A 118 5.02 12.83 1.68
N VAL A 119 5.84 12.21 0.82
CA VAL A 119 7.31 12.30 0.88
C VAL A 119 7.77 13.75 0.72
N LEU A 120 7.25 14.47 -0.27
CA LEU A 120 7.59 15.89 -0.47
C LEU A 120 7.18 16.74 0.73
N ALA A 121 5.99 16.51 1.28
CA ALA A 121 5.53 17.19 2.50
C ALA A 121 6.48 16.95 3.68
N MET A 122 6.96 15.73 3.87
CA MET A 122 7.94 15.39 4.91
C MET A 122 9.29 16.09 4.66
N VAL A 123 9.79 16.06 3.42
CA VAL A 123 11.05 16.72 3.05
C VAL A 123 11.00 18.22 3.35
N LEU A 124 9.92 18.89 2.94
CA LEU A 124 9.73 20.32 3.22
C LEU A 124 9.53 20.60 4.70
N SER A 125 8.75 19.77 5.40
CA SER A 125 8.52 19.92 6.85
C SER A 125 9.81 19.82 7.65
N LEU A 126 10.69 18.90 7.27
CA LEU A 126 12.01 18.72 7.88
C LEU A 126 12.92 19.90 7.54
N SER A 127 13.10 20.18 6.25
CA SER A 127 14.03 21.21 5.77
C SER A 127 13.66 22.62 6.28
N LYS A 128 12.36 22.93 6.33
CA LYS A 128 11.83 24.22 6.82
C LYS A 128 11.51 24.23 8.31
N ARG A 129 11.81 23.14 9.04
CA ARG A 129 11.58 23.00 10.48
C ARG A 129 10.13 23.35 10.90
N ILE A 130 9.15 23.00 10.06
CA ILE A 130 7.75 23.42 10.23
C ILE A 130 7.17 22.87 11.53
N VAL A 131 7.32 21.56 11.75
CA VAL A 131 6.76 20.87 12.94
C VAL A 131 7.38 21.41 14.24
N LEU A 132 8.69 21.64 14.25
CA LEU A 132 9.38 22.22 15.41
C LEU A 132 8.86 23.62 15.75
N THR A 133 8.67 24.44 14.71
CA THR A 133 8.20 25.82 14.86
C THR A 133 6.75 25.86 15.35
N ASP A 134 5.87 25.07 14.73
CA ASP A 134 4.46 24.93 15.15
C ASP A 134 4.35 24.51 16.62
N HIS A 135 5.10 23.49 17.04
CA HIS A 135 5.08 22.99 18.41
C HIS A 135 5.55 24.05 19.43
N SER A 136 6.63 24.77 19.12
CA SER A 136 7.15 25.84 20.00
C SER A 136 6.16 27.00 20.14
N MET A 137 5.52 27.40 19.03
CA MET A 137 4.49 28.44 19.04
C MET A 137 3.26 28.04 19.85
N ARG A 138 2.76 26.82 19.70
CA ARG A 138 1.59 26.32 20.48
C ARG A 138 1.86 26.26 21.97
N ARG A 139 3.12 26.11 22.38
CA ARG A 139 3.56 26.11 23.79
C ARG A 139 3.82 27.51 24.34
N GLY A 140 3.66 28.56 23.52
CA GLY A 140 3.92 29.94 23.93
C GLY A 140 5.39 30.23 24.22
N GLU A 141 6.30 29.41 23.70
CA GLU A 141 7.74 29.58 23.92
C GLU A 141 8.26 30.80 23.16
N GLN A 142 8.94 31.70 23.88
CA GLN A 142 9.57 32.88 23.29
C GLN A 142 11.01 32.54 22.91
N ARG A 143 11.20 32.02 21.70
CA ARG A 143 12.52 31.64 21.18
C ARG A 143 12.99 32.59 20.07
N PRO A 144 14.30 32.88 19.98
CA PRO A 144 14.86 33.65 18.88
C PRO A 144 14.50 33.07 17.51
N ARG A 145 14.00 33.90 16.59
CA ARG A 145 13.62 33.49 15.22
C ARG A 145 14.71 32.69 14.48
N ARG A 146 15.98 33.03 14.71
CA ARG A 146 17.14 32.35 14.13
C ARG A 146 17.20 30.84 14.43
N GLU A 147 16.61 30.40 15.54
CA GLU A 147 16.59 28.98 15.94
C GLU A 147 15.61 28.13 15.11
N PHE A 148 14.72 28.80 14.38
CA PHE A 148 13.77 28.18 13.45
C PHE A 148 14.18 28.32 11.99
N MET A 149 15.36 28.88 11.71
CA MET A 149 15.83 29.01 10.34
C MET A 149 16.10 27.62 9.75
N GLY A 150 15.34 27.26 8.73
CA GLY A 150 15.52 26.04 7.95
C GLY A 150 16.40 26.27 6.73
N ASP A 151 16.56 25.21 5.94
CA ASP A 151 17.34 25.20 4.70
C ASP A 151 16.46 25.26 3.46
N ASP A 152 17.07 25.60 2.32
CA ASP A 152 16.45 25.44 1.00
C ASP A 152 16.73 24.05 0.43
N VAL A 153 15.70 23.46 -0.19
CA VAL A 153 15.76 22.17 -0.89
C VAL A 153 16.12 22.30 -2.36
N MET A 154 16.12 23.54 -2.89
CA MET A 154 16.45 23.82 -4.28
C MET A 154 17.87 23.33 -4.61
N GLU A 155 18.02 22.61 -5.72
CA GLU A 155 19.31 22.08 -6.21
C GLU A 155 20.05 21.15 -5.23
N ARG A 156 19.40 20.73 -4.14
CA ARG A 156 19.95 19.75 -3.20
C ARG A 156 19.94 18.35 -3.81
N THR A 157 20.61 17.42 -3.13
CA THR A 157 20.62 16.00 -3.51
C THR A 157 19.62 15.24 -2.65
N ILE A 158 18.82 14.37 -3.27
CA ILE A 158 17.97 13.39 -2.59
C ILE A 158 18.42 11.97 -2.96
N GLY A 159 18.53 11.09 -1.97
CA GLY A 159 18.80 9.67 -2.17
C GLY A 159 17.50 8.85 -2.06
N ILE A 160 17.27 7.95 -3.01
CA ILE A 160 16.09 7.08 -3.06
C ILE A 160 16.53 5.61 -3.06
N VAL A 161 16.04 4.83 -2.10
CA VAL A 161 16.25 3.38 -2.05
C VAL A 161 14.98 2.69 -2.53
N GLY A 162 15.08 1.99 -3.67
CA GLY A 162 13.96 1.41 -4.41
C GLY A 162 13.34 2.42 -5.38
N LEU A 163 13.54 2.19 -6.68
CA LEU A 163 13.07 3.08 -7.75
C LEU A 163 11.90 2.47 -8.52
N GLY A 164 10.92 1.95 -7.78
CA GLY A 164 9.65 1.43 -8.31
C GLY A 164 8.64 2.55 -8.64
N HIS A 165 7.34 2.24 -8.57
CA HIS A 165 6.26 3.19 -8.89
C HIS A 165 6.33 4.49 -8.06
N VAL A 166 6.49 4.37 -6.74
CA VAL A 166 6.58 5.52 -5.82
C VAL A 166 7.92 6.23 -6.00
N GLY A 167 9.04 5.49 -5.94
CA GLY A 167 10.38 6.09 -6.03
C GLY A 167 10.61 6.88 -7.31
N SER A 168 10.15 6.34 -8.45
CA SER A 168 10.24 7.06 -9.74
C SER A 168 9.40 8.33 -9.73
N ARG A 169 8.21 8.30 -9.10
CA ARG A 169 7.36 9.50 -8.99
C ARG A 169 7.96 10.57 -8.09
N VAL A 170 8.56 10.16 -6.96
CA VAL A 170 9.33 11.07 -6.09
C VAL A 170 10.50 11.69 -6.85
N ALA A 171 11.26 10.88 -7.60
CA ALA A 171 12.37 11.35 -8.42
C ALA A 171 11.93 12.43 -9.43
N GLU A 172 10.84 12.17 -10.14
CA GLU A 172 10.25 13.11 -11.09
C GLU A 172 9.87 14.45 -10.43
N LEU A 173 9.15 14.40 -9.31
CA LEU A 173 8.71 15.60 -8.59
C LEU A 173 9.89 16.40 -8.02
N CYS A 174 10.87 15.74 -7.39
CA CYS A 174 12.05 16.40 -6.83
C CYS A 174 12.89 17.10 -7.90
N ARG A 175 13.02 16.49 -9.09
CA ARG A 175 13.71 17.10 -10.23
C ARG A 175 12.93 18.26 -10.82
N GLY A 176 11.64 18.05 -11.10
CA GLY A 176 10.80 19.02 -11.79
C GLY A 176 10.53 20.27 -10.95
N LEU A 177 10.24 20.12 -9.66
CA LEU A 177 9.86 21.23 -8.79
C LEU A 177 11.06 21.93 -8.17
N PHE A 178 12.09 21.17 -7.75
CA PHE A 178 13.17 21.69 -6.94
C PHE A 178 14.55 21.62 -7.61
N ARG A 179 14.63 21.13 -8.86
CA ARG A 179 15.91 20.90 -9.56
C ARG A 179 16.88 20.05 -8.75
N MET A 180 16.37 19.15 -7.90
CA MET A 180 17.22 18.31 -7.07
C MET A 180 17.97 17.28 -7.91
N ARG A 181 19.20 16.98 -7.50
CA ARG A 181 19.94 15.80 -7.98
C ARG A 181 19.37 14.56 -7.32
N VAL A 182 19.02 13.53 -8.10
CA VAL A 182 18.44 12.28 -7.56
C VAL A 182 19.47 11.17 -7.66
N LEU A 183 19.92 10.67 -6.52
CA LEU A 183 20.67 9.43 -6.41
C LEU A 183 19.70 8.29 -6.13
N ALA A 184 19.90 7.13 -6.75
CA ALA A 184 19.02 5.98 -6.57
C ALA A 184 19.79 4.67 -6.46
N TYR A 185 19.36 3.84 -5.52
CA TYR A 185 19.80 2.45 -5.39
C TYR A 185 18.60 1.52 -5.57
N ASP A 186 18.70 0.59 -6.51
CA ASP A 186 17.74 -0.51 -6.67
C ASP A 186 18.48 -1.74 -7.21
N PRO A 187 18.51 -2.86 -6.46
CA PRO A 187 19.28 -4.04 -6.85
C PRO A 187 18.71 -4.74 -8.09
N TYR A 188 17.45 -4.47 -8.45
CA TYR A 188 16.76 -5.12 -9.56
C TYR A 188 16.78 -4.29 -10.85
N LEU A 189 17.34 -3.08 -10.81
CA LEU A 189 17.39 -2.18 -11.97
C LEU A 189 18.83 -1.95 -12.43
N THR A 190 19.00 -1.95 -13.75
CA THR A 190 20.23 -1.52 -14.40
C THR A 190 20.43 -0.01 -14.25
N ALA A 191 21.68 0.46 -14.45
CA ALA A 191 21.96 1.90 -14.45
C ALA A 191 21.16 2.65 -15.53
N GLN A 192 20.94 2.02 -16.69
CA GLN A 192 20.15 2.60 -17.77
C GLN A 192 18.68 2.78 -17.37
N GLU A 193 18.07 1.79 -16.72
CA GLU A 193 16.70 1.88 -16.22
C GLU A 193 16.54 2.95 -15.13
N ILE A 194 17.54 3.07 -14.24
CA ILE A 194 17.56 4.12 -13.21
C ILE A 194 17.63 5.51 -13.86
N THR A 195 18.50 5.70 -14.84
CA THR A 195 18.60 6.96 -15.61
C THR A 195 17.30 7.28 -16.33
N ALA A 196 16.66 6.29 -16.96
CA ALA A 196 15.37 6.46 -17.64
C ALA A 196 14.24 6.87 -16.68
N ARG A 197 14.30 6.41 -15.42
CA ARG A 197 13.38 6.80 -14.33
C ARG A 197 13.82 8.07 -13.60
N GLY A 198 14.90 8.68 -14.07
CA GLY A 198 15.34 9.99 -13.67
C GLY A 198 16.25 10.05 -12.44
N GLY A 199 16.85 8.93 -12.02
CA GLY A 199 17.89 8.89 -10.99
C GLY A 199 19.29 8.67 -11.56
N GLU A 200 20.29 8.82 -10.71
CA GLU A 200 21.68 8.39 -10.94
C GLU A 200 21.97 7.17 -10.08
N LYS A 201 22.41 6.06 -10.68
CA LYS A 201 22.67 4.82 -9.93
C LYS A 201 23.85 5.02 -8.97
N VAL A 202 23.66 4.56 -7.73
CA VAL A 202 24.71 4.42 -6.72
C VAL A 202 24.75 2.97 -6.23
N GLU A 203 25.87 2.55 -5.63
CA GLU A 203 26.12 1.18 -5.14
C GLU A 203 26.13 1.12 -3.60
#